data_AF-A0A3D3TIJ4-F1
#
_entry.id   AF-A0A3D3TIJ4-F1
#
_cell.length_a   1.000
_cell.length_b   1.000
_cell.length_c   1.000
_cell.angle_alpha   90.00
_cell.angle_beta   90.00
_cell.angle_gamma   90.00
#
_symmetry.space_group_name_H-M   'P 1'
#
loop_
_entity.id
_entity.type
_entity.pdbx_description
1 polymer ?
#
loop_
_entity_poly.entity_id
_entity_poly.type
_entity_poly.pdbx_seq_one_letter_code
_entity_poly.pdbx_strand_id
1 'polypeptide(L)' 'MQITTSDKTIQIRYGNHIFTHPVNSIAYAVGENKDSITLFRNNEPIATSPLKGITVDGVSLTKDNVENLLGKLFV' A
#
# COMPACT_ATOMS: atom_id res chain seq x y z
N MET A 1 -7.06 -4.58 -2.75
CA MET A 1 -6.07 -4.65 -1.63
C MET A 1 -6.55 -3.74 -0.53
N GLN A 2 -6.40 -4.10 0.74
CA GLN A 2 -6.72 -3.21 1.85
C GLN A 2 -5.48 -3.00 2.70
N ILE A 3 -5.13 -1.74 2.94
CA ILE A 3 -4.04 -1.31 3.80
C ILE A 3 -4.69 -0.68 5.04
N THR A 4 -4.27 -1.10 6.22
CA THR A 4 -4.73 -0.54 7.49
C THR A 4 -3.52 -0.23 8.34
N THR A 5 -3.42 1.01 8.79
CA THR A 5 -2.28 1.52 9.54
C THR A 5 -2.66 1.72 11.00
N SER A 6 -1.64 1.68 11.85
CA SER A 6 -1.70 1.94 13.28
C SER A 6 -0.38 2.58 13.67
N ASP A 7 -0.29 3.10 14.90
CA ASP A 7 0.90 3.83 15.39
C ASP A 7 2.23 3.06 15.24
N LYS A 8 2.18 1.72 15.16
CA LYS A 8 3.37 0.86 15.11
C LYS A 8 3.42 -0.09 13.92
N THR A 9 2.28 -0.41 13.31
CA THR A 9 2.19 -1.46 12.28
C THR A 9 1.31 -1.07 11.11
N ILE A 10 1.63 -1.66 9.97
CA ILE A 10 0.81 -1.70 8.77
C ILE A 10 0.33 -3.13 8.55
N GLN A 11 -0.98 -3.28 8.32
CA GLN A 11 -1.61 -4.50 7.90
C GLN A 11 -2.00 -4.38 6.43
N ILE A 12 -1.63 -5.38 5.63
CA ILE A 12 -1.94 -5.44 4.20
C ILE A 12 -2.73 -6.72 3.97
N ARG A 13 -3.99 -6.59 3.55
CA ARG A 13 -4.83 -7.68 3.07
C ARG A 13 -4.83 -7.71 1.55
N TYR A 14 -4.36 -8.81 0.99
CA TYR A 14 -4.28 -9.03 -0.46
C TYR A 14 -4.74 -10.46 -0.79
N GLY A 15 -5.89 -10.59 -1.46
CA GLY A 15 -6.56 -11.88 -1.63
C GLY A 15 -6.87 -12.52 -0.27
N ASN A 16 -6.46 -13.78 -0.10
CA ASN A 16 -6.60 -14.53 1.16
C ASN A 16 -5.41 -14.32 2.12
N HIS A 17 -4.45 -13.48 1.76
CA HIS A 17 -3.26 -13.23 2.58
C HIS A 17 -3.42 -11.97 3.42
N ILE A 18 -2.93 -12.05 4.65
CA ILE A 18 -2.83 -10.92 5.58
C ILE A 18 -1.37 -10.83 6.03
N PHE A 19 -0.74 -9.71 5.72
CA PHE A 19 0.62 -9.38 6.14
C PHE A 19 0.54 -8.30 7.21
N THR A 20 1.33 -8.41 8.28
CA THR A 20 1.42 -7.38 9.33
C THR A 20 2.89 -7.08 9.58
N HIS A 21 3.28 -5.83 9.42
CA HIS A 21 4.68 -5.39 9.48
C HIS A 21 4.80 -4.04 10.19
N PRO A 22 5.98 -3.65 10.71
CA PRO A 22 6.24 -2.28 11.15
C PRO A 22 6.04 -1.28 10.02
N VAL A 23 5.53 -0.07 10.32
CA VAL A 23 5.21 0.96 9.30
C VAL A 23 6.42 1.28 8.41
N ASN A 24 7.62 1.40 8.99
CA ASN A 24 8.84 1.79 8.28
C ASN A 24 9.58 0.61 7.59
N SER A 25 8.91 -0.53 7.40
CA SER A 25 9.52 -1.72 6.79
C SER A 25 9.00 -2.04 5.39
N ILE A 26 8.04 -1.24 4.92
CA ILE A 26 7.38 -1.41 3.62
C ILE A 26 7.71 -0.19 2.76
N ALA A 27 8.13 -0.43 1.53
CA ALA A 27 8.23 0.58 0.49
C ALA A 27 7.13 0.36 -0.55
N TYR A 28 6.88 1.35 -1.40
CA TYR A 28 5.91 1.24 -2.48
C TYR A 28 6.44 1.84 -3.78
N ALA A 29 5.91 1.35 -4.90
CA ALA A 29 6.04 1.98 -6.21
C ALA A 29 4.66 2.10 -6.85
N VAL A 30 4.41 3.22 -7.52
CA VAL A 30 3.20 3.46 -8.31
C VAL A 30 3.55 3.22 -9.77
N GLY A 31 2.71 2.47 -10.49
CA GLY A 31 2.89 2.26 -11.92
C GLY A 31 2.89 3.59 -12.70
N GLU A 32 3.56 3.63 -13.85
CA GLU A 32 3.77 4.85 -14.66
C GLU A 32 2.46 5.61 -14.94
N ASN A 33 1.36 4.88 -15.18
CA ASN A 33 0.04 5.45 -15.48
C ASN A 33 -0.84 5.72 -14.24
N LYS A 34 -0.27 5.57 -13.04
CA LYS A 34 -0.97 5.59 -11.74
C LYS A 34 -2.17 4.65 -11.73
N ASP A 35 -2.02 3.44 -12.24
CA ASP A 35 -3.10 2.44 -12.36
C ASP A 35 -2.90 1.22 -11.45
N SER A 36 -1.76 1.14 -10.79
CA SER A 36 -1.33 0.01 -9.98
C SER A 36 -0.34 0.45 -8.90
N ILE A 37 -0.25 -0.34 -7.83
CA ILE A 37 0.72 -0.17 -6.75
C ILE A 37 1.38 -1.51 -6.48
N THR A 38 2.70 -1.49 -6.33
CA THR A 38 3.48 -2.60 -5.81
C THR A 38 4.07 -2.21 -4.45
N LEU A 39 3.87 -3.07 -3.46
CA LEU A 39 4.47 -2.96 -2.13
C LEU A 39 5.70 -3.87 -2.05
N PHE A 40 6.73 -3.39 -1.39
CA PHE A 40 8.02 -4.07 -1.26
C PHE A 40 8.42 -4.21 0.19
N ARG A 41 9.14 -5.28 0.51
CA ARG A 41 9.84 -5.49 1.77
C ARG A 41 11.24 -5.98 1.47
N ASN A 42 12.26 -5.36 2.04
CA ASN A 42 13.66 -5.69 1.75
C ASN A 42 13.98 -5.74 0.24
N ASN A 43 13.43 -4.79 -0.53
CA ASN A 43 13.50 -4.73 -2.00
C ASN A 43 12.82 -5.89 -2.76
N GLU A 44 12.10 -6.78 -2.08
CA GLU A 44 11.30 -7.82 -2.72
C GLU A 44 9.82 -7.43 -2.80
N PRO A 45 9.16 -7.59 -3.96
CA PRO A 45 7.74 -7.29 -4.09
C PRO A 45 6.90 -8.30 -3.29
N ILE A 46 6.05 -7.80 -2.38
CA ILE A 46 5.17 -8.63 -1.55
C ILE A 46 3.71 -8.60 -2.00
N ALA A 47 3.28 -7.54 -2.68
CA ALA A 47 1.93 -7.44 -3.23
C ALA A 47 1.85 -6.40 -4.33
N THR A 48 1.19 -6.73 -5.44
CA THR A 48 0.87 -5.80 -6.53
C THR A 48 -0.61 -5.83 -6.78
N SER A 49 -1.26 -4.66 -6.85
CA SER A 49 -2.69 -4.56 -7.12
C SER A 49 -2.98 -3.42 -8.08
N PRO A 50 -3.97 -3.55 -8.97
CA PRO A 50 -4.58 -2.40 -9.62
C PRO A 50 -5.05 -1.41 -8.57
N LEU A 51 -4.91 -0.11 -8.85
CA LEU A 51 -5.27 1.00 -7.98
C LEU A 51 -6.77 0.98 -7.66
N LYS A 52 -7.58 0.60 -8.65
CA LYS A 52 -9.03 0.44 -8.50
C LYS A 52 -9.33 -0.63 -7.46
N GLY A 53 -9.94 -0.22 -6.34
CA GLY A 53 -10.29 -1.12 -5.24
C GLY A 53 -9.17 -1.33 -4.22
N ILE A 54 -8.13 -0.48 -4.23
CA ILE A 54 -7.24 -0.34 -3.09
C ILE A 54 -7.86 0.65 -2.11
N THR A 55 -7.90 0.27 -0.83
CA THR A 55 -8.25 1.17 0.27
C THR A 55 -7.11 1.27 1.28
N VAL A 56 -6.92 2.46 1.83
CA VAL A 56 -5.95 2.78 2.88
C VAL A 56 -6.73 3.42 4.02
N ASP A 57 -6.79 2.75 5.17
CA ASP A 57 -7.56 3.21 6.34
C ASP A 57 -9.03 3.56 6.01
N GLY A 58 -9.62 2.77 5.11
CA GLY A 58 -10.99 2.97 4.62
C GLY A 58 -11.13 4.00 3.49
N VAL A 59 -10.08 4.74 3.15
CA VAL A 59 -10.07 5.70 2.03
C VAL A 59 -9.65 5.00 0.74
N SER A 60 -10.46 5.11 -0.30
CA SER A 60 -10.11 4.56 -1.62
C SER A 60 -8.96 5.33 -2.26
N LEU A 61 -7.99 4.60 -2.80
CA LEU A 61 -6.94 5.20 -3.61
C LEU A 61 -7.45 5.54 -5.01
N THR A 62 -7.03 6.71 -5.49
CA THR A 62 -7.29 7.26 -6.82
C THR A 62 -6.00 7.85 -7.39
N LYS A 63 -5.99 8.13 -8.69
CA LYS A 63 -4.83 8.75 -9.35
C LYS A 63 -4.41 10.06 -8.70
N ASP A 64 -5.37 10.80 -8.18
CA ASP A 64 -5.18 12.13 -7.63
C ASP A 64 -4.65 12.10 -6.18
N ASN A 65 -4.92 11.04 -5.43
CA ASN A 65 -4.59 10.96 -4.01
C ASN A 65 -3.47 9.95 -3.66
N VAL A 66 -3.07 9.08 -4.59
CA VAL A 66 -2.17 7.95 -4.31
C VAL A 66 -0.83 8.38 -3.72
N GLU A 67 -0.21 9.41 -4.28
CA GLU A 67 1.09 9.91 -3.80
C GLU A 67 0.95 10.61 -2.45
N ASN A 68 -0.14 11.34 -2.21
CA ASN A 68 -0.38 12.05 -0.95
C ASN A 68 -0.69 11.07 0.20
N LEU A 69 -1.49 10.03 -0.06
CA LEU A 69 -1.84 9.04 0.96
C LEU A 69 -0.68 8.11 1.27
N LEU A 70 -0.02 7.56 0.23
CA LEU A 70 1.08 6.62 0.46
C LEU A 70 2.38 7.30 0.88
N GLY A 71 2.67 8.49 0.37
CA GLY A 71 3.86 9.26 0.76
C GLY A 71 3.88 9.63 2.24
N LYS A 72 2.73 9.70 2.91
CA LYS A 72 2.64 9.91 4.37
C LYS A 72 2.88 8.65 5.18
N LEU A 73 2.64 7.47 4.59
CA LEU A 73 2.69 6.18 5.27
C LEU A 73 4.06 5.51 5.15
N PHE A 74 4.77 5.78 4.07
CA PHE A 74 6.05 5.17 3.74
C PHE A 74 7.10 6.27 3.55
N VAL A 75 7.64 6.76 4.67
CA VAL A 75 8.72 7.77 4.74
C VAL A 75 10.02 7.10 5.13
#